data_AF-A0A432TUC3-F1
#
_entry.id   AF-A0A432TUC3-F1
#
_cell.length_a   1.000
_cell.length_b   1.000
_cell.length_c   1.000
_cell.angle_alpha   90.00
_cell.angle_beta   90.00
_cell.angle_gamma   90.00
#
_symmetry.space_group_name_H-M   'P 1'
#
loop_
_entity.id
_entity.type
_entity.pdbx_description
1 polymer ?
#
loop_
_entity_poly.entity_id
_entity_poly.type
_entity_poly.pdbx_seq_one_letter_code
_entity_poly.pdbx_strand_id
1 'polypeptide(L)'
;LSHASDYFVASIADRKVLKIEMVAHTVGAIDGFLLATILLIFALGLYELFISDIDEAKKSGQSAKVLVINSLDDLKSKLAKVILMILVVTFFEVSLSMSFTSALDLVYFSLGILMVSLALYFGSKSSH
;
A
#
# COMPACT_ATOMS: atom_id res chain seq x y z
N LEU A 1 -1.62 39.82 -28.94
CA LEU A 1 -2.12 39.48 -27.59
C LEU A 1 -2.68 38.05 -27.48
N SER A 2 -2.84 37.31 -28.58
CA SER A 2 -3.31 35.91 -28.60
C SER A 2 -2.28 34.86 -28.14
N HIS A 3 -0.98 35.17 -28.19
CA HIS A 3 0.07 34.20 -27.80
C HIS A 3 0.36 34.18 -26.29
N ALA A 4 -0.10 35.16 -25.51
CA ALA A 4 0.13 35.19 -24.05
C ALA A 4 -0.71 34.15 -23.30
N SER A 5 -1.89 33.77 -23.83
CA SER A 5 -2.72 32.72 -23.28
C SER A 5 -2.11 31.33 -23.44
N ASP A 6 -1.41 31.08 -24.56
CA ASP A 6 -0.80 29.76 -24.83
C ASP A 6 0.34 29.44 -23.85
N TYR A 7 1.15 30.44 -23.46
CA TYR A 7 2.17 30.26 -22.42
C TYR A 7 1.56 29.93 -21.05
N PHE A 8 0.41 30.52 -20.73
CA PHE A 8 -0.28 30.27 -19.47
C PHE A 8 -0.96 28.89 -19.44
N VAL A 9 -1.54 28.46 -20.56
CA VAL A 9 -2.21 27.16 -20.70
C VAL A 9 -1.20 26.01 -20.74
N ALA A 10 -0.07 26.15 -21.44
CA ALA A 10 1.01 25.17 -21.43
C ALA A 10 1.55 24.96 -20.01
N SER A 11 1.81 26.05 -19.26
CA SER A 11 2.26 25.97 -17.87
C SER A 11 1.26 25.27 -16.94
N ILE A 12 -0.05 25.41 -17.17
CA ILE A 12 -1.08 24.72 -16.36
C ILE A 12 -1.14 23.22 -16.68
N ALA A 13 -1.03 22.84 -17.96
CA ALA A 13 -1.01 21.44 -18.37
C ALA A 13 0.24 20.71 -17.83
N ASP A 14 1.42 21.32 -17.96
CA ASP A 14 2.68 20.77 -17.43
C ASP A 14 2.63 20.63 -15.90
N ARG A 15 2.07 21.62 -15.20
CA ARG A 15 1.84 21.54 -13.75
C ARG A 15 0.88 20.42 -13.36
N LYS A 16 -0.11 20.07 -14.18
CA LYS A 16 -1.02 18.96 -13.89
C LYS A 16 -0.30 17.62 -13.98
N VAL A 17 0.50 17.42 -15.03
CA VAL A 17 1.28 16.20 -15.22
C VAL A 17 2.29 16.03 -14.08
N LEU A 18 3.06 17.08 -13.77
CA LEU A 18 4.02 17.06 -12.67
C LEU A 18 3.38 16.78 -11.31
N LYS A 19 2.17 17.30 -11.06
CA LYS A 19 1.43 17.02 -9.82
C LYS A 19 1.02 15.56 -9.72
N ILE A 20 0.51 14.98 -10.81
CA ILE A 20 0.09 13.56 -10.83
C ILE A 20 1.31 12.65 -10.59
N GLU A 21 2.41 12.94 -11.26
CA GLU A 21 3.68 12.21 -11.10
C GLU A 21 4.24 12.31 -9.68
N MET A 22 4.25 13.52 -9.10
CA MET A 22 4.70 13.73 -7.72
C MET A 22 3.84 12.96 -6.72
N VAL A 23 2.51 12.95 -6.91
CA VAL A 23 1.59 12.21 -6.04
C VAL A 23 1.82 10.71 -6.17
N ALA A 24 1.94 10.18 -7.39
CA ALA A 24 2.20 8.76 -7.64
C ALA A 24 3.51 8.31 -6.98
N HIS A 25 4.60 9.03 -7.19
CA HIS A 25 5.90 8.72 -6.60
C HIS A 25 5.89 8.82 -5.06
N THR A 26 5.17 9.81 -4.50
CA THR A 26 5.05 9.97 -3.05
C THR A 26 4.28 8.81 -2.42
N VAL A 27 3.18 8.38 -3.04
CA VAL A 27 2.37 7.26 -2.57
C VAL A 27 3.18 5.95 -2.61
N GLY A 28 3.93 5.70 -3.70
CA GLY A 28 4.82 4.53 -3.81
C GLY A 28 5.91 4.52 -2.73
N ALA A 29 6.51 5.68 -2.43
CA ALA A 29 7.52 5.80 -1.37
C ALA A 29 6.95 5.51 0.04
N ILE A 30 5.72 5.96 0.31
CA ILE A 30 5.04 5.70 1.60
C ILE A 30 4.74 4.20 1.75
N ASP A 31 4.25 3.54 0.70
CA ASP A 31 3.97 2.11 0.75
C ASP A 31 5.24 1.27 0.92
N GLY A 32 6.33 1.63 0.23
CA GLY A 32 7.64 1.00 0.44
C GLY A 32 8.13 1.10 1.90
N PHE A 33 7.90 2.24 2.57
CA PHE A 33 8.20 2.40 3.98
C PHE A 33 7.33 1.51 4.88
N LEU A 34 6.03 1.38 4.56
CA LEU A 34 5.13 0.48 5.27
C LEU A 34 5.57 -0.97 5.11
N LEU A 35 5.91 -1.40 3.89
CA LEU A 35 6.46 -2.73 3.63
C LEU A 35 7.71 -3.01 4.49
N ALA A 36 8.66 -2.07 4.53
CA ALA A 36 9.86 -2.21 5.36
C ALA A 36 9.53 -2.37 6.86
N THR A 37 8.58 -1.58 7.36
CA THR A 37 8.10 -1.68 8.74
C THR A 37 7.46 -3.05 9.03
N ILE A 38 6.72 -3.60 8.07
CA ILE A 38 6.07 -4.91 8.24
C ILE A 38 7.07 -6.05 8.18
N LEU A 39 8.08 -5.97 7.31
CA LEU A 39 9.20 -6.92 7.31
C LEU A 39 9.95 -6.90 8.65
N LEU A 40 10.09 -5.72 9.28
CA LEU A 40 10.67 -5.60 10.61
C LEU A 40 9.80 -6.28 11.68
N ILE A 41 8.48 -6.03 11.67
CA ILE A 41 7.53 -6.70 12.59
C ILE A 41 7.57 -8.22 12.39
N PHE A 42 7.64 -8.68 11.15
CA PHE A 42 7.76 -10.09 10.81
C PHE A 42 9.06 -10.69 11.33
N ALA A 43 10.19 -10.00 11.15
CA ALA A 43 11.48 -10.43 11.69
C ALA A 43 11.47 -10.55 13.22
N LEU A 44 10.84 -9.59 13.92
CA LEU A 44 10.66 -9.65 15.37
C LEU A 44 9.73 -10.80 15.81
N GLY A 45 8.64 -11.04 15.08
CA GLY A 45 7.75 -12.17 15.35
C GLY A 45 8.40 -13.54 15.11
N LEU A 46 9.23 -13.67 14.07
CA LEU A 46 10.04 -14.86 13.85
C LEU A 46 11.11 -15.05 14.94
N TYR A 47 11.73 -13.96 15.41
CA TYR A 47 12.69 -14.00 16.50
C TYR A 47 12.08 -14.57 17.78
N GLU A 48 10.89 -14.08 18.15
CA GLU A 48 10.16 -14.54 19.33
C GLU A 48 9.75 -16.03 19.20
N LEU A 49 9.37 -16.48 18.00
CA LEU A 49 8.97 -17.87 17.77
C LEU A 49 10.15 -18.86 17.75
N PHE A 50 11.29 -18.49 17.16
CA PHE A 50 12.38 -19.43 16.90
C PHE A 50 13.59 -19.29 17.82
N ILE A 51 13.83 -18.13 18.44
CA ILE A 51 15.01 -17.89 19.28
C ILE A 51 14.62 -17.84 20.75
N SER A 52 13.88 -16.82 21.18
CA SER A 52 13.45 -16.63 22.57
C SER A 52 12.48 -15.49 22.69
N ASP A 53 11.66 -15.56 23.75
CA ASP A 53 10.86 -14.43 24.19
C ASP A 53 11.75 -13.22 24.47
N ILE A 54 11.29 -12.02 24.07
CA ILE A 54 11.99 -10.78 24.38
C ILE A 54 11.78 -10.46 25.87
N ASP A 55 12.71 -10.90 26.72
CA ASP A 55 12.63 -10.80 28.19
C ASP A 55 12.49 -9.36 28.72
N GLU A 56 12.98 -8.35 28.00
CA GLU A 56 12.79 -6.93 28.34
C GLU A 56 11.32 -6.48 28.24
N ALA A 57 10.52 -7.11 27.37
CA ALA A 57 9.09 -6.79 27.21
C ALA A 57 8.21 -7.42 28.31
N LYS A 58 8.64 -8.54 28.92
CA LYS A 58 7.91 -9.19 30.02
C LYS A 58 8.12 -8.48 31.37
N LYS A 59 9.30 -7.91 31.63
CA LYS A 59 9.63 -7.27 32.92
C LYS A 59 8.96 -5.93 33.16
N SER A 60 8.51 -5.21 32.12
CA SER A 60 7.96 -3.86 32.26
C SER A 60 6.46 -3.81 32.63
N GLY A 61 5.75 -4.95 32.71
CA GLY A 61 4.30 -5.01 33.03
C GLY A 61 3.39 -4.36 31.97
N GLN A 62 3.98 -3.56 31.07
CA GLN A 62 3.44 -3.11 29.81
C GLN A 62 3.65 -4.26 28.83
N SER A 63 2.87 -5.33 29.01
CA SER A 63 2.68 -6.32 27.97
C SER A 63 2.19 -5.54 26.75
N ALA A 64 3.12 -5.21 25.86
CA ALA A 64 2.82 -4.65 24.57
C ALA A 64 1.98 -5.71 23.87
N LYS A 65 0.66 -5.64 24.06
CA LYS A 65 -0.36 -6.53 23.51
C LYS A 65 -0.34 -6.54 21.97
N VAL A 66 0.52 -5.72 21.38
CA VAL A 66 0.87 -5.61 19.96
C VAL A 66 1.94 -6.63 19.53
N LEU A 67 2.83 -7.08 20.44
CA LEU A 67 3.98 -7.93 20.14
C LEU A 67 3.81 -9.41 20.55
N VAL A 68 2.86 -9.76 21.42
CA VAL A 68 2.65 -11.18 21.79
C VAL A 68 1.92 -11.91 20.66
N ILE A 69 2.68 -12.37 19.67
CA ILE A 69 2.19 -13.17 18.55
C ILE A 69 2.20 -14.63 18.98
N ASN A 70 1.02 -15.15 19.37
CA ASN A 70 0.87 -16.51 19.90
C ASN A 70 0.95 -17.62 18.83
N SER A 71 1.16 -17.30 17.54
CA SER A 71 1.26 -18.29 16.46
C SER A 71 1.68 -17.69 15.12
N LEU A 72 2.36 -18.48 14.29
CA LEU A 72 2.63 -18.16 12.88
C LEU A 72 1.37 -17.80 12.08
N ASP A 73 0.22 -18.34 12.45
CA ASP A 73 -1.03 -18.07 11.74
C ASP A 73 -1.56 -16.66 12.02
N ASP A 74 -1.32 -16.09 13.20
CA ASP A 74 -1.68 -14.71 13.50
C ASP A 74 -0.70 -13.72 12.84
N LEU A 75 0.57 -14.12 12.70
CA LEU A 75 1.54 -13.37 11.91
C LEU A 75 1.18 -13.40 10.41
N LYS A 76 0.81 -14.57 9.89
CA LYS A 76 0.40 -14.78 8.50
C LYS A 76 -0.88 -14.00 8.16
N SER A 77 -1.85 -13.96 9.06
CA SER A 77 -3.09 -13.20 8.87
C SER A 77 -2.82 -11.68 8.80
N LYS A 78 -1.97 -11.16 9.70
CA LYS A 78 -1.55 -9.75 9.70
C LYS A 78 -0.72 -9.41 8.47
N LEU A 79 0.18 -10.30 8.06
CA LEU A 79 0.98 -10.15 6.84
C LEU A 79 0.10 -10.13 5.58
N ALA A 80 -0.86 -11.05 5.46
CA ALA A 80 -1.79 -11.09 4.33
C ALA A 80 -2.58 -9.79 4.19
N LYS A 81 -3.02 -9.20 5.32
CA LYS A 81 -3.70 -7.90 5.32
C LYS A 81 -2.82 -6.77 4.79
N VAL A 82 -1.53 -6.81 5.09
CA VAL A 82 -0.56 -5.83 4.59
C VAL A 82 -0.30 -6.02 3.09
N ILE A 83 -0.10 -7.26 2.64
CA ILE A 83 0.09 -7.54 1.20
C ILE A 83 -1.11 -7.03 0.40
N LEU A 84 -2.33 -7.18 0.92
CA LEU A 84 -3.53 -6.62 0.29
C LEU A 84 -3.43 -5.09 0.16
N MET A 85 -2.92 -4.38 1.17
CA MET A 85 -2.71 -2.92 1.08
C MET A 85 -1.68 -2.55 0.02
N ILE A 86 -0.55 -3.27 -0.06
CA ILE A 86 0.50 -3.06 -1.06
C ILE A 86 -0.05 -3.27 -2.47
N LEU A 87 -0.88 -4.32 -2.67
CA LEU A 87 -1.53 -4.60 -3.94
C LEU A 87 -2.44 -3.44 -4.38
N VAL A 88 -3.18 -2.84 -3.44
CA VAL A 88 -4.03 -1.68 -3.69
C VAL A 88 -3.19 -0.48 -4.09
N VAL A 89 -2.10 -0.18 -3.37
CA VAL A 89 -1.23 0.96 -3.69
C VAL A 89 -0.56 0.78 -5.04
N THR A 90 -0.01 -0.40 -5.31
CA THR A 90 0.62 -0.73 -6.60
C THR A 90 -0.38 -0.59 -7.76
N PHE A 91 -1.63 -1.02 -7.56
CA PHE A 91 -2.69 -0.83 -8.56
C PHE A 91 -2.98 0.66 -8.82
N PHE A 92 -3.04 1.48 -7.77
CA PHE A 92 -3.24 2.93 -7.91
C PHE A 92 -2.06 3.64 -8.58
N GLU A 93 -0.82 3.26 -8.26
CA GLU A 93 0.37 3.81 -8.90
C GLU A 93 0.41 3.51 -10.41
N VAL A 94 0.14 2.25 -10.77
CA VAL A 94 0.03 1.83 -12.18
C VAL A 94 -1.16 2.52 -12.87
N SER A 95 -2.28 2.69 -12.16
CA SER A 95 -3.45 3.38 -12.69
C SER A 95 -3.20 4.87 -12.97
N LEU A 96 -2.42 5.57 -12.14
CA LEU A 96 -2.14 6.99 -12.31
C LEU A 96 -1.13 7.26 -13.43
N SER A 97 -0.30 6.27 -13.77
CA SER A 97 0.71 6.35 -14.83
C SER A 97 0.21 5.84 -16.20
N MET A 98 -0.95 5.18 -16.25
CA MET A 98 -1.54 4.66 -17.49
C MET A 98 -2.16 5.79 -18.34
N SER A 99 -1.82 5.83 -19.62
CA SER A 99 -2.46 6.71 -20.59
C SER A 99 -3.66 6.00 -21.21
N PHE A 100 -4.86 6.57 -21.04
CA PHE A 100 -6.10 6.04 -21.60
C PHE A 100 -6.20 6.42 -23.09
N THR A 101 -5.81 5.50 -23.98
CA THR A 101 -5.81 5.75 -25.43
C THR A 101 -7.01 5.12 -26.13
N SER A 102 -7.52 4.00 -25.60
CA SER A 102 -8.62 3.23 -26.18
C SER A 102 -9.77 3.03 -25.18
N ALA A 103 -11.00 2.87 -25.68
CA ALA A 103 -12.17 2.55 -24.85
C ALA A 103 -12.02 1.21 -24.11
N LEU A 104 -11.25 0.27 -24.66
CA LEU A 104 -10.93 -1.00 -23.98
C LEU A 104 -10.06 -0.80 -22.74
N ASP A 105 -9.18 0.21 -22.72
CA ASP A 105 -8.31 0.49 -21.57
C ASP A 105 -9.16 0.90 -20.36
N LEU A 106 -10.24 1.66 -20.60
CA LEU A 106 -11.22 2.02 -19.56
C LEU A 106 -11.95 0.80 -19.00
N VAL A 107 -12.29 -0.17 -19.85
CA VAL A 107 -12.95 -1.41 -19.42
C VAL A 107 -12.02 -2.25 -18.57
N TYR A 108 -10.76 -2.44 -19.00
CA TYR A 108 -9.77 -3.16 -18.20
C TYR A 108 -9.47 -2.45 -16.88
N PHE A 109 -9.44 -1.12 -16.87
CA PHE A 109 -9.26 -0.35 -15.66
C PHE A 109 -10.43 -0.53 -14.68
N SER A 110 -11.67 -0.45 -15.16
CA SER A 110 -12.86 -0.70 -14.35
C SER A 110 -12.90 -2.13 -13.80
N LEU A 111 -12.51 -3.12 -14.61
CA LEU A 111 -12.38 -4.52 -14.18
C LEU A 111 -11.29 -4.68 -13.10
N GLY A 112 -10.18 -3.96 -13.24
CA GLY A 112 -9.12 -3.92 -12.23
C GLY A 112 -9.62 -3.39 -10.89
N ILE A 113 -10.38 -2.28 -10.89
CA ILE A 113 -11.00 -1.74 -9.68
C ILE A 113 -11.97 -2.77 -9.05
N LEU A 114 -12.75 -3.46 -9.87
CA LEU A 114 -13.66 -4.50 -9.41
C LEU A 114 -12.91 -5.68 -8.74
N MET A 115 -11.81 -6.13 -9.34
CA MET A 115 -10.94 -7.18 -8.78
C MET A 115 -10.31 -6.76 -7.45
N VAL A 116 -9.81 -5.52 -7.35
CA VAL A 116 -9.26 -4.97 -6.10
C VAL A 116 -10.36 -4.89 -5.03
N SER A 117 -11.56 -4.44 -5.39
CA SER A 117 -12.70 -4.38 -4.48
C SER A 117 -13.10 -5.78 -3.98
N LEU A 118 -13.15 -6.78 -4.85
CA LEU A 118 -13.40 -8.17 -4.48
C LEU A 118 -12.32 -8.72 -3.55
N ALA A 119 -11.05 -8.46 -3.83
CA ALA A 119 -9.93 -8.91 -3.00
C ALA A 119 -10.03 -8.33 -1.58
N LEU A 120 -10.36 -7.02 -1.45
CA LEU A 120 -10.58 -6.37 -0.17
C LEU A 120 -11.82 -6.91 0.56
N TYR A 121 -12.91 -7.17 -0.18
CA TYR A 121 -14.11 -7.75 0.39
C TYR A 121 -13.85 -9.14 0.98
N PHE A 122 -13.19 -10.03 0.23
CA PHE A 122 -12.84 -11.35 0.75
C PHE A 122 -11.83 -11.30 1.90
N GLY A 123 -10.82 -10.42 1.80
CA GLY A 123 -9.83 -10.24 2.87
C GLY A 123 -10.41 -9.67 4.17
N SER A 124 -11.45 -8.83 4.09
CA SER A 124 -12.16 -8.35 5.29
C SER A 124 -13.08 -9.41 5.90
N LYS A 125 -13.76 -10.21 5.07
CA LYS A 125 -14.65 -11.28 5.51
C LYS A 125 -13.92 -12.43 6.19
N SER A 126 -12.69 -12.73 5.82
CA SER A 126 -11.89 -13.80 6.46
C SER A 126 -11.37 -13.46 7.85
N SER A 127 -11.49 -12.20 8.28
CA SER A 127 -11.03 -11.73 9.59
C SER A 127 -12.11 -11.83 10.67
N HIS A 128 -13.29 -12.37 10.34
CA HIS A 128 -14.44 -12.50 11.23
C HIS A 128 -14.76 -13.96 11.56
#